data_AF-A0A653X0G0-F1
#
_entry.id   AF-A0A653X0G0-F1
#
_cell.length_a   1.000
_cell.length_b   1.000
_cell.length_c   1.000
_cell.angle_alpha   90.00
_cell.angle_beta   90.00
_cell.angle_gamma   90.00
#
_symmetry.space_group_name_H-M   'P 1'
#
loop_
_entity.id
_entity.type
_entity.pdbx_description
1 polymer ?
#
loop_
_entity_poly.entity_id
_entity_poly.type
_entity_poly.pdbx_seq_one_letter_code
_entity_poly.pdbx_strand_id
1 'polypeptide(L)'
;MDVFSVLADPGKPIVLTEANYYRATNREFPYSQERGGKLNAYALCPDCKNPVILINRTLPETQEAILYAAHAPYSVPKLAEYNQANYQACSLANPERFDSKARRVGGFKSNEVRDVVVTDIDLVTSFLESAIQIKLSEQVVEAMLRDFALNKGYEYKAINLFNLPFGFAFMTEAKDLYGCSVSSCLAAAINAKSESFCTQKVYGQERVRRRDKVPANKIRLFFDSHSLGGENGTGSIVMNVVEIYAGKGADAFEVLYRQKIQFDGGKFYNTYLKRERLRAKARSYLK
;
A
#
# COMPACT_ATOMS: atom_id res chain seq x y z
N MET A 1 -8.28 0.43 -12.33
CA MET A 1 -7.46 -0.33 -11.35
C MET A 1 -6.34 -1.08 -12.08
N ASP A 2 -5.24 -1.35 -11.40
CA ASP A 2 -3.98 -1.90 -11.94
C ASP A 2 -3.75 -3.39 -11.63
N VAL A 3 -4.78 -4.08 -11.14
CA VAL A 3 -4.78 -5.51 -10.86
C VAL A 3 -6.06 -6.16 -11.37
N PHE A 4 -6.02 -7.44 -11.68
CA PHE A 4 -7.19 -8.26 -12.01
C PHE A 4 -7.06 -9.65 -11.39
N SER A 5 -8.09 -10.49 -11.51
CA SER A 5 -8.04 -11.91 -11.15
C SER A 5 -8.80 -12.76 -12.18
N VAL A 6 -8.68 -14.07 -12.06
CA VAL A 6 -9.26 -15.04 -13.01
C VAL A 6 -10.11 -16.06 -12.26
N LEU A 7 -10.98 -16.79 -12.97
CA LEU A 7 -11.91 -17.77 -12.39
C LEU A 7 -11.23 -18.84 -11.54
N ALA A 8 -10.02 -19.26 -11.93
CA ALA A 8 -9.28 -20.30 -11.21
C ALA A 8 -8.86 -19.85 -9.79
N ASP A 9 -8.69 -18.54 -9.57
CA ASP A 9 -8.34 -17.97 -8.27
C ASP A 9 -8.89 -16.53 -8.18
N PRO A 10 -10.22 -16.35 -7.97
CA PRO A 10 -10.86 -15.04 -7.98
C PRO A 10 -10.37 -14.13 -6.84
N GLY A 11 -9.73 -14.71 -5.83
CA GLY A 11 -9.11 -14.05 -4.68
C GLY A 11 -7.80 -13.33 -4.99
N LYS A 12 -7.05 -13.85 -5.96
CA LYS A 12 -5.64 -13.54 -6.12
C LYS A 12 -5.42 -12.43 -7.14
N PRO A 13 -4.90 -11.25 -6.73
CA PRO A 13 -4.58 -10.21 -7.69
C PRO A 13 -3.40 -10.61 -8.58
N ILE A 14 -3.53 -10.29 -9.85
CA ILE A 14 -2.50 -10.35 -10.88
C ILE A 14 -2.26 -8.92 -11.32
N VAL A 15 -1.01 -8.46 -11.27
CA VAL A 15 -0.64 -7.13 -11.77
C VAL A 15 -1.04 -7.02 -13.22
N LEU A 16 -1.76 -5.96 -13.56
CA LEU A 16 -2.25 -5.75 -14.90
C LEU A 16 -1.11 -5.31 -15.82
N THR A 17 -0.68 -6.24 -16.65
CA THR A 17 0.10 -5.99 -17.85
C THR A 17 -0.51 -6.82 -18.97
N GLU A 18 -0.31 -6.42 -20.22
CA GLU A 18 -0.79 -7.19 -21.38
C GLU A 18 -0.27 -8.64 -21.33
N ALA A 19 1.02 -8.82 -21.03
CA ALA A 19 1.65 -10.13 -20.91
C ALA A 19 1.03 -10.99 -19.78
N ASN A 20 0.77 -10.39 -18.61
CA ASN A 20 0.15 -11.11 -17.51
C ASN A 20 -1.29 -11.50 -17.83
N TYR A 21 -2.06 -10.62 -18.47
CA TYR A 21 -3.41 -10.92 -18.90
C TYR A 21 -3.44 -12.07 -19.91
N TYR A 22 -2.59 -12.04 -20.93
CA TYR A 22 -2.52 -13.11 -21.93
C TYR A 22 -2.14 -14.44 -21.33
N ARG A 23 -1.15 -14.47 -20.44
CA ARG A 23 -0.74 -15.70 -19.75
C ARG A 23 -1.84 -16.26 -18.84
N ALA A 24 -2.60 -15.38 -18.19
CA ALA A 24 -3.62 -15.79 -17.24
C ALA A 24 -4.95 -16.22 -17.89
N THR A 25 -5.25 -15.70 -19.08
CA THR A 25 -6.57 -15.88 -19.73
C THR A 25 -6.51 -16.66 -21.03
N ASN A 26 -5.30 -16.89 -21.57
CA ASN A 26 -5.07 -17.40 -22.93
C ASN A 26 -5.79 -16.60 -24.04
N ARG A 27 -6.32 -15.40 -23.72
CA ARG A 27 -7.20 -14.63 -24.60
C ARG A 27 -8.43 -15.42 -25.09
N GLU A 28 -8.89 -16.36 -24.29
CA GLU A 28 -9.95 -17.29 -24.66
C GLU A 28 -11.24 -16.99 -23.89
N PHE A 29 -12.35 -17.55 -24.36
CA PHE A 29 -13.60 -17.58 -23.61
C PHE A 29 -13.38 -18.21 -22.21
N PRO A 30 -13.95 -17.65 -21.11
CA PRO A 30 -14.91 -16.55 -21.08
C PRO A 30 -14.27 -15.15 -20.92
N TYR A 31 -12.95 -15.02 -20.98
CA TYR A 31 -12.26 -13.73 -20.83
C TYR A 31 -12.25 -12.90 -22.11
N SER A 32 -12.37 -13.51 -23.28
CA SER A 32 -12.48 -12.81 -24.57
C SER A 32 -13.89 -13.04 -25.13
N GLN A 33 -14.69 -11.98 -25.24
CA GLN A 33 -16.07 -12.08 -25.74
C GLN A 33 -16.42 -10.91 -26.65
N GLU A 34 -17.14 -11.20 -27.73
CA GLU A 34 -17.75 -10.17 -28.55
C GLU A 34 -18.99 -9.60 -27.86
N ARG A 35 -19.04 -8.27 -27.73
CA ARG A 35 -20.22 -7.56 -27.23
C ARG A 35 -20.25 -6.16 -27.84
N GLY A 36 -21.41 -5.78 -28.37
CA GLY A 36 -21.57 -4.48 -29.02
C GLY A 36 -20.72 -4.31 -30.28
N GLY A 37 -20.51 -5.39 -31.04
CA GLY A 37 -19.69 -5.40 -32.27
C GLY A 37 -18.19 -5.22 -32.04
N LYS A 38 -17.72 -5.36 -30.78
CA LYS A 38 -16.31 -5.27 -30.42
C LYS A 38 -15.89 -6.48 -29.58
N LEU A 39 -14.65 -6.92 -29.79
CA LEU A 39 -14.02 -7.95 -28.96
C LEU A 39 -13.51 -7.33 -27.66
N ASN A 40 -14.15 -7.66 -26.55
CA ASN A 40 -13.81 -7.15 -25.23
C ASN A 40 -12.94 -8.15 -24.45
N ALA A 41 -11.98 -7.64 -23.69
CA ALA A 41 -11.23 -8.43 -22.71
C ALA A 41 -11.83 -8.23 -21.31
N TYR A 42 -12.23 -9.33 -20.69
CA TYR A 42 -12.80 -9.36 -19.37
C TYR A 42 -11.94 -10.15 -18.39
N ALA A 43 -12.09 -9.84 -17.11
CA ALA A 43 -11.50 -10.55 -15.98
C ALA A 43 -12.40 -10.36 -14.74
N LEU A 44 -11.89 -10.68 -13.55
CA LEU A 44 -12.58 -10.45 -12.28
C LEU A 44 -11.86 -9.41 -11.42
N CYS A 45 -12.62 -8.63 -10.65
CA CYS A 45 -12.05 -7.83 -9.57
C CYS A 45 -11.57 -8.72 -8.41
N PRO A 46 -10.30 -8.63 -7.96
CA PRO A 46 -9.80 -9.43 -6.86
C PRO A 46 -10.37 -9.04 -5.49
N ASP A 47 -11.05 -7.91 -5.34
CA ASP A 47 -11.80 -7.56 -4.12
C ASP A 47 -13.24 -8.09 -4.22
N CYS A 48 -14.07 -7.47 -5.06
CA CYS A 48 -15.51 -7.69 -5.05
C CYS A 48 -16.03 -8.81 -5.96
N LYS A 49 -15.15 -9.46 -6.74
CA LYS A 49 -15.44 -10.56 -7.69
C LYS A 49 -16.36 -10.21 -8.86
N ASN A 50 -16.81 -8.96 -8.96
CA ASN A 50 -17.56 -8.50 -10.13
C ASN A 50 -16.69 -8.58 -11.40
N PRO A 51 -17.34 -8.71 -12.58
CA PRO A 51 -16.63 -8.67 -13.85
C PRO A 51 -15.97 -7.31 -14.06
N VAL A 52 -14.81 -7.34 -14.69
CA VAL A 52 -14.06 -6.14 -15.07
C VAL A 52 -13.66 -6.24 -16.53
N ILE A 53 -13.59 -5.11 -17.22
CA ILE A 53 -13.18 -4.99 -18.62
C ILE A 53 -11.82 -4.28 -18.67
N LEU A 54 -10.92 -4.75 -19.53
CA LEU A 54 -9.63 -4.08 -19.77
C LEU A 54 -9.85 -2.98 -20.81
N ILE A 55 -9.48 -1.75 -20.44
CA ILE A 55 -9.53 -0.56 -21.30
C ILE A 55 -8.11 -0.25 -21.81
N ASN A 56 -8.00 0.28 -23.02
CA ASN A 56 -6.72 0.61 -23.68
C ASN A 56 -5.80 -0.59 -23.93
N ARG A 57 -6.34 -1.82 -23.99
CA ARG A 57 -5.53 -3.04 -24.12
C ARG A 57 -4.77 -3.13 -25.44
N THR A 58 -5.42 -2.78 -26.55
CA THR A 58 -4.85 -2.97 -27.90
C THR A 58 -4.71 -1.65 -28.64
N LEU A 59 -5.69 -0.75 -28.48
CA LEU A 59 -5.64 0.61 -28.99
C LEU A 59 -6.05 1.57 -27.85
N PRO A 60 -5.53 2.80 -27.80
CA PRO A 60 -6.02 3.81 -26.88
C PRO A 60 -7.50 4.10 -27.15
N GLU A 61 -8.34 3.70 -26.21
CA GLU A 61 -9.76 4.06 -26.08
C GLU A 61 -9.94 5.35 -25.27
N THR A 62 -8.94 5.75 -24.48
CA THR A 62 -8.91 7.01 -23.72
C THR A 62 -7.69 7.86 -24.09
N GLN A 63 -7.77 9.16 -23.80
CA GLN A 63 -6.70 10.13 -24.08
C GLN A 63 -5.39 9.80 -23.35
N GLU A 64 -5.50 9.19 -22.17
CA GLU A 64 -4.34 8.86 -21.34
C GLU A 64 -3.59 7.61 -21.85
N ALA A 65 -4.23 6.79 -22.70
CA ALA A 65 -3.66 5.58 -23.31
C ALA A 65 -3.07 4.55 -22.32
N ILE A 66 -3.43 4.62 -21.04
CA ILE A 66 -2.94 3.73 -19.98
C ILE A 66 -3.83 2.50 -19.90
N LEU A 67 -3.24 1.30 -19.85
CA LEU A 67 -3.96 0.05 -19.63
C LEU A 67 -4.48 -0.03 -18.19
N TYR A 68 -5.80 -0.15 -18.03
CA TYR A 68 -6.43 -0.38 -16.72
C TYR A 68 -7.62 -1.33 -16.81
N ALA A 69 -8.01 -1.90 -15.67
CA ALA A 69 -9.24 -2.66 -15.54
C ALA A 69 -10.34 -1.77 -14.94
N ALA A 70 -11.50 -1.75 -15.59
CA ALA A 70 -12.71 -1.05 -15.15
C ALA A 70 -13.79 -2.04 -14.74
N HIS A 71 -14.58 -1.74 -13.71
CA HIS A 71 -15.71 -2.61 -13.37
C HIS A 71 -16.76 -2.55 -14.47
N ALA A 72 -17.19 -3.72 -14.96
CA ALA A 72 -18.30 -3.81 -15.87
C ALA A 72 -19.61 -3.75 -15.06
N PRO A 73 -20.51 -2.76 -15.30
CA PRO A 73 -21.74 -2.59 -14.53
C PRO A 73 -22.85 -3.59 -14.94
N TYR A 74 -22.46 -4.79 -15.36
CA TYR A 74 -23.34 -5.80 -15.92
C TYR A 74 -22.71 -7.19 -15.79
N SER A 75 -23.55 -8.22 -15.76
CA SER A 75 -23.08 -9.60 -15.80
C SER A 75 -22.41 -9.92 -17.14
N VAL A 76 -21.35 -10.72 -17.06
CA VAL A 76 -20.61 -11.23 -18.23
C VAL A 76 -20.83 -12.75 -18.31
N PRO A 77 -21.46 -13.26 -19.38
CA PRO A 77 -21.81 -14.68 -19.50
C PRO A 77 -20.62 -15.60 -19.23
N LYS A 78 -20.86 -16.65 -18.43
CA LYS A 78 -19.85 -17.66 -18.02
C LYS A 78 -18.59 -17.11 -17.32
N LEU A 79 -18.54 -15.82 -17.02
CA LEU A 79 -17.45 -15.20 -16.25
C LEU A 79 -17.93 -14.81 -14.85
N ALA A 80 -18.85 -13.88 -14.72
CA ALA A 80 -19.36 -13.46 -13.42
C ALA A 80 -20.69 -12.71 -13.52
N GLU A 81 -21.51 -12.89 -12.50
CA GLU A 81 -22.68 -12.06 -12.27
C GLU A 81 -22.26 -10.76 -11.59
N TYR A 82 -22.84 -9.65 -12.06
CA TYR A 82 -22.62 -8.36 -11.43
C TYR A 82 -23.45 -8.23 -10.15
N ASN A 83 -22.80 -7.85 -9.05
CA ASN A 83 -23.45 -7.55 -7.78
C ASN A 83 -23.19 -6.08 -7.37
N GLN A 84 -24.26 -5.28 -7.33
CA GLN A 84 -24.20 -3.85 -7.01
C GLN A 84 -23.70 -3.58 -5.58
N ALA A 85 -24.12 -4.39 -4.60
CA ALA A 85 -23.69 -4.22 -3.21
C ALA A 85 -22.19 -4.49 -3.05
N ASN A 86 -21.69 -5.54 -3.70
CA ASN A 86 -20.26 -5.85 -3.74
C ASN A 86 -19.46 -4.74 -4.43
N TYR A 87 -19.98 -4.15 -5.52
CA TYR A 87 -19.35 -3.01 -6.18
C TYR A 87 -19.22 -1.81 -5.22
N GLN A 88 -20.30 -1.42 -4.55
CA GLN A 88 -20.30 -0.29 -3.61
C GLN A 88 -19.36 -0.50 -2.42
N ALA A 89 -19.20 -1.75 -1.98
CA ALA A 89 -18.27 -2.13 -0.92
C ALA A 89 -16.81 -2.36 -1.41
N CYS A 90 -16.56 -2.30 -2.72
CA CYS A 90 -15.26 -2.58 -3.31
C CYS A 90 -14.28 -1.42 -3.08
N SER A 91 -13.17 -1.71 -2.41
CA SER A 91 -12.08 -0.76 -2.16
C SER A 91 -11.27 -0.44 -3.42
N LEU A 92 -11.31 -1.30 -4.45
CA LEU A 92 -10.68 -1.05 -5.74
C LEU A 92 -11.59 -0.28 -6.72
N ALA A 93 -12.91 -0.32 -6.54
CA ALA A 93 -13.85 0.46 -7.34
C ALA A 93 -14.06 1.86 -6.76
N ASN A 94 -14.12 1.95 -5.43
CA ASN A 94 -14.44 3.18 -4.69
C ASN A 94 -13.30 3.49 -3.69
N PRO A 95 -12.08 3.77 -4.18
CA PRO A 95 -10.97 4.11 -3.30
C PRO A 95 -11.20 5.47 -2.63
N GLU A 96 -10.79 5.60 -1.38
CA GLU A 96 -10.91 6.85 -0.62
C GLU A 96 -9.54 7.35 -0.17
N ARG A 97 -9.40 8.67 -0.09
CA ARG A 97 -8.17 9.28 0.41
C ARG A 97 -7.98 8.96 1.90
N PHE A 98 -6.75 8.79 2.38
CA PHE A 98 -6.49 8.57 3.80
C PHE A 98 -6.86 9.75 4.71
N ASP A 99 -6.97 10.96 4.15
CA ASP A 99 -7.51 12.13 4.86
C ASP A 99 -9.06 12.12 4.93
N SER A 100 -9.73 11.16 4.28
CA SER A 100 -11.17 10.91 4.44
C SER A 100 -11.46 10.51 5.89
N LYS A 101 -12.45 11.18 6.49
CA LYS A 101 -12.95 10.85 7.83
C LYS A 101 -13.98 9.72 7.81
N ALA A 102 -14.27 9.13 6.65
CA ALA A 102 -15.26 8.07 6.54
C ALA A 102 -14.78 6.80 7.24
N ARG A 103 -15.59 6.34 8.18
CA ARG A 103 -15.37 5.10 8.93
C ARG A 103 -16.33 4.03 8.45
N ARG A 104 -15.85 2.79 8.44
CA ARG A 104 -16.69 1.61 8.31
C ARG A 104 -17.46 1.47 9.62
N VAL A 105 -18.78 1.43 9.52
CA VAL A 105 -19.62 0.89 10.59
C VAL A 105 -19.23 -0.59 10.74
N GLY A 106 -19.06 -1.09 11.97
CA GLY A 106 -18.50 -2.41 12.26
C GLY A 106 -18.96 -3.53 11.31
N GLY A 107 -18.05 -4.44 10.95
CA GLY A 107 -18.31 -5.49 9.98
C GLY A 107 -17.04 -6.24 9.55
N PHE A 108 -17.20 -7.21 8.64
CA PHE A 108 -16.16 -8.15 8.23
C PHE A 108 -14.85 -7.48 7.77
N LYS A 109 -14.92 -6.45 6.91
CA LYS A 109 -13.73 -5.75 6.37
C LYS A 109 -12.93 -4.96 7.43
N SER A 110 -13.58 -4.40 8.45
CA SER A 110 -12.87 -3.71 9.55
C SER A 110 -12.11 -4.71 10.43
N ASN A 111 -12.71 -5.88 10.66
CA ASN A 111 -12.05 -6.97 11.37
C ASN A 111 -10.85 -7.48 10.59
N GLU A 112 -10.97 -7.64 9.27
CA GLU A 112 -9.88 -8.13 8.41
C GLU A 112 -8.60 -7.28 8.52
N VAL A 113 -8.71 -5.95 8.43
CA VAL A 113 -7.54 -5.06 8.58
C VAL A 113 -6.90 -5.20 9.96
N ARG A 114 -7.73 -5.19 11.01
CA ARG A 114 -7.26 -5.34 12.39
C ARG A 114 -6.56 -6.69 12.58
N ASP A 115 -7.17 -7.77 12.09
CA ASP A 115 -6.70 -9.12 12.29
C ASP A 115 -5.34 -9.30 11.59
N VAL A 116 -5.16 -8.78 10.36
CA VAL A 116 -3.86 -8.78 9.68
C VAL A 116 -2.80 -7.97 10.43
N VAL A 117 -3.14 -6.79 10.96
CA VAL A 117 -2.19 -6.02 11.78
C VAL A 117 -1.79 -6.81 13.03
N VAL A 118 -2.70 -7.55 13.66
CA VAL A 118 -2.39 -8.35 14.85
C VAL A 118 -1.54 -9.59 14.51
N THR A 119 -1.85 -10.29 13.41
CA THR A 119 -1.22 -11.59 13.07
C THR A 119 0.02 -11.48 12.18
N ASP A 120 0.19 -10.36 11.48
CA ASP A 120 1.19 -10.15 10.44
C ASP A 120 1.80 -8.74 10.48
N ILE A 121 1.93 -8.15 11.67
CA ILE A 121 2.60 -6.85 11.81
C ILE A 121 4.01 -6.85 11.19
N ASP A 122 4.73 -7.97 11.28
CA ASP A 122 6.04 -8.16 10.68
C ASP A 122 6.00 -8.04 9.14
N LEU A 123 4.92 -8.51 8.51
CA LEU A 123 4.72 -8.36 7.08
C LEU A 123 4.43 -6.90 6.72
N VAL A 124 3.55 -6.25 7.50
CA VAL A 124 3.18 -4.85 7.30
C VAL A 124 4.42 -3.95 7.42
N THR A 125 5.22 -4.15 8.47
CA THR A 125 6.43 -3.35 8.70
C THR A 125 7.53 -3.69 7.70
N SER A 126 7.82 -4.96 7.40
CA SER A 126 8.89 -5.29 6.45
C SER A 126 8.64 -4.73 5.04
N PHE A 127 7.39 -4.72 4.58
CA PHE A 127 7.03 -4.06 3.33
C PHE A 127 7.17 -2.53 3.42
N LEU A 128 6.74 -1.93 4.53
CA LEU A 128 6.91 -0.50 4.75
C LEU A 128 8.40 -0.12 4.77
N GLU A 129 9.22 -0.81 5.56
CA GLU A 129 10.68 -0.64 5.65
C GLU A 129 11.35 -0.75 4.28
N SER A 130 10.93 -1.73 3.47
CA SER A 130 11.41 -1.88 2.10
C SER A 130 10.97 -0.73 1.20
N ALA A 131 9.81 -0.10 1.42
CA ALA A 131 9.34 1.00 0.60
C ALA A 131 10.02 2.33 0.98
N ILE A 132 10.21 2.56 2.28
CA ILE A 132 10.81 3.80 2.82
C ILE A 132 12.34 3.73 2.91
N GLN A 133 12.91 2.54 2.72
CA GLN A 133 14.35 2.27 2.81
C GLN A 133 14.96 2.65 4.17
N ILE A 134 14.18 2.38 5.23
CA ILE A 134 14.54 2.59 6.64
C ILE A 134 14.18 1.30 7.37
N LYS A 135 15.12 0.74 8.12
CA LYS A 135 14.85 -0.32 9.10
C LYS A 135 14.47 0.33 10.43
N LEU A 136 13.21 0.18 10.81
CA LEU A 136 12.63 0.79 11.99
C LEU A 136 13.10 0.03 13.24
N SER A 137 13.34 0.75 14.33
CA SER A 137 13.56 0.08 15.61
C SER A 137 12.23 -0.46 16.16
N GLU A 138 12.32 -1.44 17.05
CA GLU A 138 11.15 -2.00 17.73
C GLU A 138 10.34 -0.91 18.45
N GLN A 139 11.02 0.04 19.10
CA GLN A 139 10.35 1.17 19.78
C GLN A 139 9.59 2.07 18.80
N VAL A 140 10.11 2.26 17.58
CA VAL A 140 9.41 3.04 16.54
C VAL A 140 8.19 2.27 16.05
N VAL A 141 8.31 0.97 15.80
CA VAL A 141 7.17 0.12 15.39
C VAL A 141 6.08 0.10 16.47
N GLU A 142 6.45 -0.04 17.74
CA GLU A 142 5.52 0.02 18.87
C GLU A 142 4.79 1.38 18.93
N ALA A 143 5.53 2.48 18.78
CA ALA A 143 4.94 3.80 18.75
C ALA A 143 4.00 4.01 17.54
N MET A 144 4.29 3.40 16.40
CA MET A 144 3.40 3.41 15.22
C MET A 144 2.13 2.59 15.45
N LEU A 145 2.25 1.39 16.04
CA LEU A 145 1.11 0.56 16.44
C LEU A 145 0.19 1.29 17.41
N ARG A 146 0.75 1.97 18.40
CA ARG A 146 -0.02 2.73 19.39
C ARG A 146 -0.84 3.84 18.73
N ASP A 147 -0.25 4.62 17.83
CA ASP A 147 -0.97 5.67 17.10
C ASP A 147 -2.06 5.07 16.21
N PHE A 148 -1.74 4.01 15.47
CA PHE A 148 -2.71 3.34 14.61
C PHE A 148 -3.93 2.85 15.41
N ALA A 149 -3.70 2.31 16.62
CA ALA A 149 -4.76 1.91 17.53
C ALA A 149 -5.57 3.10 18.08
N LEU A 150 -4.90 4.16 18.55
CA LEU A 150 -5.55 5.37 19.09
C LEU A 150 -6.40 6.07 18.02
N ASN A 151 -5.90 6.15 16.80
CA ASN A 151 -6.61 6.71 15.66
C ASN A 151 -7.71 5.77 15.12
N LYS A 152 -7.76 4.53 15.61
CA LYS A 152 -8.62 3.44 15.11
C LYS A 152 -8.46 3.28 13.59
N GLY A 153 -7.22 3.26 13.09
CA GLY A 153 -6.92 3.20 11.66
C GLY A 153 -7.58 2.03 10.94
N TYR A 154 -7.81 0.91 11.62
CA TYR A 154 -8.52 -0.26 11.09
C TYR A 154 -10.01 0.00 10.75
N GLU A 155 -10.62 1.07 11.28
CA GLU A 155 -12.00 1.47 10.96
C GLU A 155 -12.09 2.35 9.72
N TYR A 156 -10.98 2.90 9.21
CA TYR A 156 -11.03 3.85 8.10
C TYR A 156 -11.38 3.17 6.78
N LYS A 157 -12.39 3.68 6.08
CA LYS A 157 -12.84 3.11 4.80
C LYS A 157 -11.75 3.14 3.73
N ALA A 158 -10.85 4.12 3.81
CA ALA A 158 -9.70 4.27 2.94
C ALA A 158 -8.63 3.17 3.10
N ILE A 159 -8.53 2.51 4.27
CA ILE A 159 -7.47 1.53 4.58
C ILE A 159 -7.98 0.11 4.39
N ASN A 160 -7.43 -0.62 3.44
CA ASN A 160 -7.80 -1.99 3.07
C ASN A 160 -6.54 -2.84 2.86
N LEU A 161 -6.69 -4.15 2.61
CA LEU A 161 -5.52 -5.03 2.49
C LEU A 161 -4.60 -4.74 1.29
N PHE A 162 -5.06 -4.03 0.25
CA PHE A 162 -4.19 -3.64 -0.86
C PHE A 162 -3.29 -2.46 -0.50
N ASN A 163 -3.67 -1.62 0.48
CA ASN A 163 -2.90 -0.44 0.85
C ASN A 163 -2.53 -0.41 2.35
N LEU A 164 -2.66 -1.53 3.05
CA LEU A 164 -2.52 -1.59 4.50
C LEU A 164 -1.19 -1.02 5.01
N PRO A 165 -0.02 -1.33 4.43
CA PRO A 165 1.24 -0.76 4.94
C PRO A 165 1.31 0.76 4.82
N PHE A 166 0.66 1.34 3.80
CA PHE A 166 0.55 2.78 3.67
C PHE A 166 -0.45 3.39 4.63
N GLY A 167 -1.65 2.80 4.71
CA GLY A 167 -2.67 3.24 5.64
C GLY A 167 -2.16 3.18 7.09
N PHE A 168 -1.38 2.13 7.40
CA PHE A 168 -0.69 2.00 8.68
C PHE A 168 0.25 3.17 8.95
N ALA A 169 1.19 3.44 8.04
CA ALA A 169 2.15 4.54 8.21
C ALA A 169 1.49 5.93 8.26
N PHE A 170 0.51 6.17 7.39
CA PHE A 170 -0.17 7.46 7.28
C PHE A 170 -1.01 7.81 8.51
N MET A 171 -1.48 6.81 9.27
CA MET A 171 -2.26 7.00 10.50
C MET A 171 -1.38 7.18 11.75
N THR A 172 -0.09 7.48 11.56
CA THR A 172 0.86 7.69 12.66
C THR A 172 1.38 9.13 12.68
N GLU A 173 1.63 9.63 13.88
CA GLU A 173 2.32 10.89 14.10
C GLU A 173 3.82 10.74 13.92
N ALA A 174 4.53 11.88 13.86
CA ALA A 174 5.97 11.92 13.66
C ALA A 174 6.75 11.02 14.63
N LYS A 175 7.60 10.14 14.09
CA LYS A 175 8.42 9.17 14.83
C LYS A 175 9.88 9.57 14.92
N ASP A 176 10.54 9.15 15.99
CA ASP A 176 11.96 9.39 16.18
C ASP A 176 12.78 8.48 15.27
N LEU A 177 13.64 9.07 14.45
CA LEU A 177 14.52 8.31 13.56
C LEU A 177 15.86 7.94 14.21
N TYR A 178 16.14 8.45 15.42
CA TYR A 178 17.38 8.16 16.13
C TYR A 178 17.57 6.64 16.31
N GLY A 179 18.75 6.15 15.96
CA GLY A 179 19.10 4.74 16.10
C GLY A 179 18.50 3.80 15.07
N CYS A 180 17.67 4.28 14.12
CA CYS A 180 17.23 3.49 12.96
C CYS A 180 18.35 3.36 11.91
N SER A 181 18.27 2.32 11.08
CA SER A 181 19.16 2.16 9.93
C SER A 181 18.50 2.70 8.67
N VAL A 182 19.26 3.38 7.83
CA VAL A 182 18.76 4.11 6.66
C VAL A 182 19.54 3.73 5.39
N SER A 183 18.97 3.98 4.22
CA SER A 183 19.70 3.84 2.96
C SER A 183 20.87 4.81 2.84
N SER A 184 21.80 4.53 1.92
CA SER A 184 22.93 5.41 1.60
C SER A 184 22.49 6.79 1.12
N CYS A 185 21.39 6.87 0.35
CA CYS A 185 20.86 8.14 -0.14
C CYS A 185 20.33 9.02 1.01
N LEU A 186 19.52 8.43 1.90
CA LEU A 186 19.04 9.13 3.09
C LEU A 186 20.18 9.47 4.06
N ALA A 187 21.15 8.58 4.22
CA ALA A 187 22.35 8.83 5.02
C ALA A 187 23.15 10.05 4.50
N ALA A 188 23.37 10.14 3.20
CA ALA A 188 24.05 11.27 2.57
C ALA A 188 23.28 12.58 2.82
N ALA A 189 21.96 12.56 2.69
CA ALA A 189 21.12 13.74 2.96
C ALA A 189 21.19 14.20 4.43
N ILE A 190 21.13 13.26 5.38
CA ILE A 190 21.30 13.56 6.82
C ILE A 190 22.68 14.16 7.09
N ASN A 191 23.74 13.53 6.59
CA ASN A 191 25.12 13.99 6.83
C ASN A 191 25.41 15.37 6.23
N ALA A 192 24.78 15.70 5.10
CA ALA A 192 24.97 16.98 4.41
C ALA A 192 24.18 18.14 5.03
N LYS A 193 22.98 17.88 5.54
CA LYS A 193 22.04 18.95 5.95
C LYS A 193 21.82 19.07 7.45
N SER A 194 22.00 18.00 8.21
CA SER A 194 21.65 17.99 9.64
C SER A 194 22.72 18.64 10.50
N GLU A 195 22.31 19.55 11.39
CA GLU A 195 23.18 20.19 12.38
C GLU A 195 23.53 19.23 13.51
N SER A 196 22.54 18.46 14.01
CA SER A 196 22.71 17.62 15.21
C SER A 196 22.88 16.14 14.93
N PHE A 197 22.58 15.67 13.72
CA PHE A 197 22.59 14.25 13.40
C PHE A 197 23.59 13.92 12.28
N CYS A 198 24.05 12.67 12.31
CA CYS A 198 24.88 12.05 11.29
C CYS A 198 24.50 10.58 11.16
N THR A 199 25.12 9.88 10.21
CA THR A 199 25.09 8.43 10.15
C THR A 199 26.45 7.83 10.45
N GLN A 200 26.43 6.64 11.06
CA GLN A 200 27.61 5.83 11.29
C GLN A 200 27.35 4.42 10.81
N LYS A 201 28.31 3.83 10.11
CA LYS A 201 28.24 2.41 9.72
C LYS A 201 28.34 1.52 10.95
N VAL A 202 27.31 0.72 11.19
CA VAL A 202 27.25 -0.31 12.24
C VAL A 202 26.79 -1.61 11.58
N TYR A 203 27.62 -2.65 11.64
CA TYR A 203 27.38 -3.94 10.95
C TYR A 203 27.01 -3.78 9.46
N GLY A 204 27.69 -2.86 8.77
CA GLY A 204 27.46 -2.58 7.34
C GLY A 204 26.21 -1.75 7.01
N GLN A 205 25.46 -1.30 8.03
CA GLN A 205 24.26 -0.47 7.86
C GLN A 205 24.53 0.97 8.32
N GLU A 206 24.04 1.97 7.59
CA GLU A 206 24.11 3.38 7.99
C GLU A 206 23.09 3.63 9.12
N ARG A 207 23.57 3.89 10.34
CA ARG A 207 22.72 4.08 11.51
C ARG A 207 22.69 5.55 11.93
N VAL A 208 21.50 6.11 12.14
CA VAL A 208 21.33 7.51 12.57
C VAL A 208 21.85 7.69 14.00
N ARG A 209 22.74 8.65 14.19
CA ARG A 209 23.36 9.03 15.47
C ARG A 209 23.29 10.53 15.67
N ARG A 210 23.44 10.94 16.93
CA ARG A 210 23.60 12.35 17.30
C ARG A 210 25.10 12.66 17.28
N ARG A 211 25.46 13.84 16.78
CA ARG A 211 26.82 14.38 16.85
C ARG A 211 27.17 14.78 18.29
N ASP A 212 28.46 14.91 18.59
CA ASP A 212 28.91 15.33 19.92
C ASP A 212 28.77 16.85 20.09
N LYS A 213 28.37 17.29 21.30
CA LYS A 213 28.30 18.71 21.70
C LYS A 213 27.42 19.60 20.80
N VAL A 214 26.36 19.04 20.23
CA VAL A 214 25.39 19.74 19.38
C VAL A 214 24.09 20.07 20.13
N PRO A 215 23.25 20.97 19.61
CA PRO A 215 21.92 21.24 20.16
C PRO A 215 21.06 19.98 20.34
N ALA A 216 20.10 20.05 21.25
CA ALA A 216 19.17 18.96 21.54
C ALA A 216 18.03 18.84 20.50
N ASN A 217 18.34 19.08 19.22
CA ASN A 217 17.38 19.00 18.11
C ASN A 217 16.80 17.59 18.00
N LYS A 218 15.62 17.46 17.38
CA LYS A 218 14.92 16.18 17.18
C LYS A 218 14.91 15.80 15.71
N ILE A 219 15.28 14.58 15.37
CA ILE A 219 15.07 14.03 14.03
C ILE A 219 13.74 13.29 13.98
N ARG A 220 12.92 13.60 12.97
CA ARG A 220 11.55 13.11 12.87
C ARG A 220 11.25 12.56 11.48
N LEU A 221 10.60 11.40 11.46
CA LEU A 221 10.03 10.74 10.28
C LEU A 221 8.51 10.90 10.33
N PHE A 222 7.88 11.40 9.28
CA PHE A 222 6.42 11.43 9.16
C PHE A 222 5.96 11.28 7.71
N PHE A 223 4.67 11.00 7.53
CA PHE A 223 4.06 10.77 6.23
C PHE A 223 2.93 11.77 5.98
N ASP A 224 2.84 12.28 4.76
CA ASP A 224 1.78 13.21 4.34
C ASP A 224 1.35 12.96 2.88
N SER A 225 0.48 13.85 2.38
CA SER A 225 0.15 13.99 0.95
C SER A 225 -0.25 12.69 0.27
N HIS A 226 -1.27 12.00 0.79
CA HIS A 226 -1.83 10.83 0.13
C HIS A 226 -2.49 11.21 -1.19
N SER A 227 -2.04 10.58 -2.28
CA SER A 227 -2.70 10.64 -3.58
C SER A 227 -3.38 9.31 -3.89
N LEU A 228 -4.64 9.38 -4.32
CA LEU A 228 -5.28 8.24 -4.96
C LEU A 228 -4.55 7.96 -6.28
N GLY A 229 -4.15 6.71 -6.50
CA GLY A 229 -3.91 6.25 -7.85
C GLY A 229 -5.27 6.32 -8.53
N GLY A 230 -5.43 7.18 -9.53
CA GLY A 230 -6.69 7.33 -10.25
C GLY A 230 -7.04 6.06 -11.02
N GLU A 231 -7.71 6.20 -12.17
CA GLU A 231 -7.92 5.06 -13.08
C GLU A 231 -6.59 4.41 -13.53
N ASN A 232 -5.50 5.20 -13.48
CA ASN A 232 -4.14 4.94 -13.96
C ASN A 232 -3.19 4.21 -13.00
N GLY A 233 -3.61 3.84 -11.80
CA GLY A 233 -2.83 2.95 -10.93
C GLY A 233 -1.87 3.62 -9.93
N THR A 234 -1.55 2.81 -8.91
CA THR A 234 -0.83 3.04 -7.64
C THR A 234 -1.00 4.39 -6.92
N GLY A 235 -1.70 4.34 -5.78
CA GLY A 235 -1.67 5.42 -4.79
C GLY A 235 -0.27 5.68 -4.25
N SER A 236 -0.07 6.87 -3.69
CA SER A 236 1.22 7.26 -3.13
C SER A 236 1.05 8.05 -1.84
N ILE A 237 2.09 8.03 -1.02
CA ILE A 237 2.26 8.94 0.13
C ILE A 237 3.64 9.59 0.01
N VAL A 238 3.84 10.68 0.74
CA VAL A 238 5.15 11.34 0.81
C VAL A 238 5.74 11.11 2.18
N MET A 239 6.97 10.58 2.21
CA MET A 239 7.79 10.49 3.42
C MET A 239 8.63 11.76 3.55
N ASN A 240 8.68 12.27 4.78
CA ASN A 240 9.53 13.40 5.15
C ASN A 240 10.42 13.01 6.33
N VAL A 241 11.70 13.37 6.25
CA VAL A 241 12.64 13.34 7.37
C VAL A 241 13.09 14.76 7.65
N VAL A 242 12.85 15.24 8.86
CA VAL A 242 13.12 16.62 9.29
C VAL A 242 13.96 16.67 10.55
N GLU A 243 14.70 17.75 10.73
CA GLU A 243 15.33 18.13 11.99
C GLU A 243 14.58 19.33 12.60
N ILE A 244 14.01 19.15 13.79
CA ILE A 244 13.32 20.19 14.54
C ILE A 244 14.30 20.81 15.52
N TYR A 245 14.43 22.14 15.47
CA TYR A 245 15.41 22.88 16.26
C TYR A 245 14.95 23.11 17.70
N ALA A 246 15.77 22.67 18.65
CA ALA A 246 15.48 22.89 20.07
C ALA A 246 15.53 24.39 20.41
N GLY A 247 14.54 24.87 21.16
CA GLY A 247 14.49 26.25 21.67
C GLY A 247 14.17 27.33 20.62
N LYS A 248 13.97 26.98 19.34
CA LYS A 248 13.65 27.93 18.26
C LYS A 248 12.15 28.00 17.88
N GLY A 249 11.29 27.32 18.65
CA GLY A 249 9.84 27.22 18.37
C GLY A 249 9.47 25.94 17.62
N ALA A 250 8.17 25.58 17.63
CA ALA A 250 7.68 24.34 17.03
C ALA A 250 7.80 24.31 15.49
N ASP A 251 7.76 25.48 14.86
CA ASP A 251 7.78 25.64 13.39
C ASP A 251 9.19 25.79 12.82
N ALA A 252 10.22 25.81 13.68
CA ALA A 252 11.61 25.91 13.26
C ALA A 252 12.18 24.51 12.98
N PHE A 253 12.17 24.12 11.70
CA PHE A 253 12.70 22.83 11.26
C PHE A 253 13.38 22.93 9.88
N GLU A 254 14.22 21.93 9.58
CA GLU A 254 14.85 21.73 8.27
C GLU A 254 14.42 20.40 7.67
N VAL A 255 14.13 20.41 6.36
CA VAL A 255 13.78 19.18 5.62
C VAL A 255 15.05 18.51 5.10
N LEU A 256 15.47 17.47 5.81
CA LEU A 256 16.66 16.70 5.46
C LEU A 256 16.41 15.89 4.18
N TYR A 257 15.27 15.19 4.11
CA TYR A 257 14.96 14.30 3.01
C TYR A 257 13.44 14.22 2.76
N ARG A 258 13.07 14.11 1.49
CA ARG A 258 11.67 13.97 1.05
C ARG A 258 11.60 12.98 -0.10
N GLN A 259 10.69 12.02 -0.01
CA GLN A 259 10.52 11.00 -1.03
C GLN A 259 9.04 10.68 -1.23
N LYS A 260 8.61 10.68 -2.49
CA LYS A 260 7.31 10.13 -2.87
C LYS A 260 7.43 8.61 -2.95
N ILE A 261 6.56 7.90 -2.24
CA ILE A 261 6.56 6.44 -2.16
C ILE A 261 5.32 5.93 -2.87
N GLN A 262 5.55 5.07 -3.86
CA GLN A 262 4.53 4.25 -4.50
C GLN A 262 4.69 2.82 -3.97
N PHE A 263 3.58 2.11 -3.80
CA PHE A 263 3.59 0.76 -3.24
C PHE A 263 2.79 -0.17 -4.12
N ASP A 264 3.33 -1.36 -4.29
CA ASP A 264 2.69 -2.44 -5.01
C ASP A 264 1.73 -3.17 -4.06
N GLY A 265 0.49 -2.70 -4.03
CA GLY A 265 -0.57 -3.29 -3.21
C GLY A 265 -0.88 -4.75 -3.58
N GLY A 266 -0.77 -5.09 -4.87
CA GLY A 266 -0.91 -6.45 -5.35
C GLY A 266 0.16 -7.38 -4.76
N LYS A 267 1.42 -6.92 -4.70
CA LYS A 267 2.53 -7.69 -4.10
C LYS A 267 2.35 -7.94 -2.62
N PHE A 268 1.94 -6.93 -1.84
CA PHE A 268 1.66 -7.12 -0.41
C PHE A 268 0.51 -8.12 -0.22
N TYR A 269 -0.62 -7.89 -0.88
CA TYR A 269 -1.80 -8.76 -0.71
C TYR A 269 -1.52 -10.21 -1.16
N ASN A 270 -0.78 -10.41 -2.25
CA ASN A 270 -0.33 -11.74 -2.67
C ASN A 270 0.59 -12.42 -1.66
N THR A 271 1.47 -11.66 -1.01
CA THR A 271 2.38 -12.19 0.01
C THR A 271 1.61 -12.61 1.26
N TYR A 272 0.63 -11.79 1.67
CA TYR A 272 -0.32 -12.12 2.72
C TYR A 272 -1.12 -13.39 2.40
N LEU A 273 -1.76 -13.47 1.23
CA LEU A 273 -2.51 -14.67 0.80
C LEU A 273 -1.62 -15.93 0.73
N LYS A 274 -0.35 -15.79 0.37
CA LYS A 274 0.60 -16.92 0.44
C LYS A 274 0.83 -17.36 1.88
N ARG A 275 1.05 -16.44 2.82
CA ARG A 275 1.23 -16.76 4.25
C ARG A 275 -0.02 -17.44 4.82
N GLU A 276 -1.22 -16.93 4.54
CA GLU A 276 -2.46 -17.54 5.01
C GLU A 276 -2.66 -18.96 4.47
N ARG A 277 -2.40 -19.20 3.18
CA ARG A 277 -2.45 -20.56 2.63
C ARG A 277 -1.44 -21.51 3.29
N LEU A 278 -0.24 -21.04 3.58
CA LEU A 278 0.78 -21.84 4.26
C LEU A 278 0.40 -22.12 5.73
N ARG A 279 -0.15 -21.13 6.44
CA ARG A 279 -0.66 -21.32 7.81
C ARG A 279 -1.83 -22.31 7.83
N ALA A 280 -2.76 -22.20 6.89
CA ALA A 280 -3.87 -23.15 6.76
C ALA A 280 -3.37 -24.58 6.51
N LYS A 281 -2.38 -24.75 5.62
CA LYS A 281 -1.73 -26.05 5.39
C LYS A 281 -1.01 -26.57 6.64
N ALA A 282 -0.22 -25.73 7.30
CA ALA A 282 0.47 -26.10 8.54
C ALA A 282 -0.54 -26.57 9.61
N ARG A 283 -1.64 -25.84 9.80
CA ARG A 283 -2.75 -26.24 10.69
C ARG A 283 -3.42 -27.54 10.27
N SER A 284 -3.45 -27.89 8.99
CA SER A 284 -4.00 -29.19 8.55
C SER A 284 -3.06 -30.37 8.82
N TYR A 285 -1.74 -30.13 8.88
CA TYR A 285 -0.74 -31.18 9.11
C TYR A 285 -0.38 -31.36 10.58
N LEU A 286 -0.48 -30.30 11.39
CA LEU A 286 -0.09 -30.27 12.80
C LEU A 286 -1.29 -30.36 13.75
N LYS A 287 -2.41 -30.91 13.26
CA LYS A 287 -3.59 -31.24 14.07
C LYS A 287 -3.42 -32.61 14.70
#